data_AF-A0A1M5W160-F1
#
_entry.id   AF-A0A1M5W160-F1
#
_cell.length_a   1.000
_cell.length_b   1.000
_cell.length_c   1.000
_cell.angle_alpha   90.00
_cell.angle_beta   90.00
_cell.angle_gamma   90.00
#
_symmetry.space_group_name_H-M   'P 1'
#
loop_
_entity.id
_entity.type
_entity.pdbx_description
1 polymer ?
#
loop_
_entity_poly.entity_id
_entity_poly.type
_entity_poly.pdbx_seq_one_letter_code
_entity_poly.pdbx_strand_id
1 'polypeptide(L)'
;MPKTALLTPVYNPGIFGPGHSALVIGPKVYSFGDNGGWSVMASKTYMQNNRRRSVLVQHLDGNKVDGDAMFRYVEGSVNDNAWYVWNGLCSHQAAYAIDAATTETFDPVGFNTPYAVAATVAEKKYETDRYLVLATGPKSEIESLKDLMHTVAKYPHAPVGQPKFFEWQI
;
A
#
# COMPACT_ATOMS: atom_id res chain seq x y z
N MET A 1 6.22 -19.20 0.24
CA MET A 1 6.03 -17.79 0.65
C MET A 1 5.26 -17.05 -0.44
N PRO A 2 4.10 -16.48 -0.11
CA PRO A 2 3.32 -15.67 -1.03
C PRO A 2 4.10 -14.40 -1.40
N LYS A 3 3.94 -13.95 -2.64
CA LYS A 3 4.52 -12.68 -3.09
C LYS A 3 3.77 -11.51 -2.47
N THR A 4 4.50 -10.45 -2.11
CA THR A 4 3.94 -9.31 -1.39
C THR A 4 4.31 -7.98 -2.02
N ALA A 5 3.42 -6.99 -1.90
CA ALA A 5 3.68 -5.61 -2.32
C ALA A 5 2.98 -4.61 -1.40
N LEU A 6 3.57 -3.42 -1.25
CA LEU A 6 2.91 -2.25 -0.66
C LEU A 6 2.31 -1.39 -1.77
N LEU A 7 1.04 -1.00 -1.61
CA LEU A 7 0.33 -0.07 -2.47
C LEU A 7 0.09 1.24 -1.73
N THR A 8 0.50 2.35 -2.34
CA THR A 8 0.32 3.69 -1.78
C THR A 8 -0.31 4.61 -2.83
N PRO A 9 -1.64 4.78 -2.86
CA PRO A 9 -2.30 5.80 -3.66
C PRO A 9 -1.76 7.20 -3.29
N VAL A 10 -1.28 7.95 -4.28
CA VAL A 10 -0.54 9.21 -4.05
C VAL A 10 -1.43 10.42 -3.71
N TYR A 11 -2.75 10.23 -3.68
CA TYR A 11 -3.72 11.29 -3.44
C TYR A 11 -5.00 10.76 -2.77
N ASN A 12 -5.67 11.57 -1.94
CA ASN A 12 -7.05 11.32 -1.48
C ASN A 12 -8.00 12.37 -2.09
N PRO A 13 -9.17 12.00 -2.64
CA PRO A 13 -10.16 12.99 -3.06
C PRO A 13 -10.58 13.85 -1.85
N GLY A 14 -10.15 15.12 -1.82
CA GLY A 14 -10.53 16.10 -0.80
C GLY A 14 -9.47 16.50 0.23
N ILE A 15 -8.32 15.84 0.31
CA ILE A 15 -7.24 16.15 1.29
C ILE A 15 -5.85 16.09 0.61
N PHE A 16 -4.85 16.82 1.14
CA PHE A 16 -3.44 16.73 0.74
C PHE A 16 -2.77 15.46 1.30
N GLY A 17 -1.98 14.75 0.48
CA GLY A 17 -1.21 13.57 0.91
C GLY A 17 -1.69 12.24 0.30
N PRO A 18 -0.95 11.14 0.56
CA PRO A 18 -1.32 9.82 0.07
C PRO A 18 -2.59 9.40 0.78
N GLY A 19 -3.46 8.78 0.01
CA GLY A 19 -4.78 8.52 0.55
C GLY A 19 -4.85 7.34 1.50
N HIS A 20 -3.93 6.38 1.34
CA HIS A 20 -4.11 5.04 1.87
C HIS A 20 -2.83 4.22 1.84
N SER A 21 -2.72 3.20 2.70
CA SER A 21 -1.79 2.08 2.55
C SER A 21 -2.58 0.79 2.42
N ALA A 22 -2.21 -0.04 1.45
CA ALA A 22 -2.77 -1.40 1.31
C ALA A 22 -1.66 -2.40 0.98
N LEU A 23 -1.86 -3.65 1.36
CA LEU A 23 -0.92 -4.74 1.15
C LEU A 23 -1.45 -5.69 0.09
N VAL A 24 -0.62 -6.06 -0.87
CA VAL A 24 -0.85 -7.23 -1.72
C VAL A 24 -0.21 -8.42 -1.02
N ILE A 25 -0.96 -9.51 -0.85
CA ILE A 25 -0.44 -10.80 -0.39
C ILE A 25 -1.01 -11.87 -1.32
N GLY A 26 -0.14 -12.46 -2.15
CA GLY A 26 -0.57 -13.32 -3.25
C GLY A 26 -1.52 -12.58 -4.22
N PRO A 27 -2.67 -13.17 -4.59
CA PRO A 27 -3.60 -12.56 -5.56
C PRO A 27 -4.56 -11.52 -4.95
N LYS A 28 -4.47 -11.25 -3.64
CA LYS A 28 -5.43 -10.41 -2.90
C LYS A 28 -4.78 -9.14 -2.39
N VAL A 29 -5.59 -8.09 -2.33
CA VAL A 29 -5.28 -6.83 -1.63
C VAL A 29 -6.03 -6.80 -0.31
N TYR A 30 -5.28 -6.49 0.74
CA TYR A 30 -5.73 -6.25 2.10
C TYR A 30 -5.64 -4.75 2.37
N SER A 31 -6.78 -4.12 2.56
CA SER A 31 -6.93 -2.68 2.65
C SER A 31 -7.67 -2.33 3.93
N PHE A 32 -6.95 -1.86 4.94
CA PHE A 32 -7.53 -1.49 6.23
C PHE A 32 -8.13 -0.08 6.20
N GLY A 33 -9.41 0.11 6.53
CA GLY A 33 -10.07 1.41 6.37
C GLY A 33 -11.35 1.63 7.19
N ASP A 34 -11.96 2.80 6.96
CA ASP A 34 -12.97 3.46 7.81
C ASP A 34 -14.24 2.63 8.12
N ASN A 35 -14.54 1.58 7.35
CA ASN A 35 -15.69 0.70 7.59
C ASN A 35 -15.43 -0.44 8.59
N GLY A 36 -14.39 -0.31 9.42
CA GLY A 36 -14.22 -1.14 10.60
C GLY A 36 -13.26 -2.33 10.45
N GLY A 37 -12.20 -2.19 9.66
CA GLY A 37 -11.12 -3.16 9.62
C GLY A 37 -10.54 -3.41 8.24
N TRP A 38 -10.02 -4.62 8.03
CA TRP A 38 -9.47 -5.06 6.75
C TRP A 38 -10.57 -5.38 5.73
N SER A 39 -10.54 -4.69 4.61
CA SER A 39 -11.25 -5.11 3.40
C SER A 39 -10.33 -5.98 2.54
N VAL A 40 -10.81 -7.16 2.14
CA VAL A 40 -10.06 -8.11 1.32
C VAL A 40 -10.71 -8.22 -0.06
N MET A 41 -9.96 -7.97 -1.12
CA MET A 41 -10.47 -8.01 -2.49
C MET A 41 -9.40 -8.45 -3.49
N ALA A 42 -9.82 -8.84 -4.70
CA ALA A 42 -8.88 -9.13 -5.78
C ALA A 42 -8.08 -7.87 -6.17
N SER A 43 -6.79 -8.02 -6.48
CA SER A 43 -5.91 -6.90 -6.81
C SER A 43 -6.42 -6.06 -7.99
N LYS A 44 -7.02 -6.71 -9.00
CA LYS A 44 -7.63 -6.02 -10.16
C LYS A 44 -8.80 -5.13 -9.73
N THR A 45 -9.65 -5.62 -8.82
CA THR A 45 -10.77 -4.85 -8.26
C THR A 45 -10.27 -3.66 -7.47
N TYR A 46 -9.24 -3.83 -6.64
CA TYR A 46 -8.64 -2.72 -5.89
C TYR A 46 -8.10 -1.63 -6.82
N MET A 47 -7.34 -2.00 -7.85
CA MET A 47 -6.80 -1.03 -8.81
C MET A 47 -7.92 -0.31 -9.58
N GLN A 48 -9.00 -1.01 -9.93
CA GLN A 48 -10.16 -0.40 -10.58
C GLN A 48 -10.87 0.60 -9.67
N ASN A 49 -11.05 0.28 -8.39
CA ASN A 49 -11.62 1.19 -7.39
C ASN A 49 -10.72 2.43 -7.18
N ASN A 50 -9.43 2.30 -7.46
CA ASN A 50 -8.43 3.35 -7.35
C ASN A 50 -8.06 4.01 -8.68
N ARG A 51 -8.75 3.72 -9.79
CA ARG A 51 -8.39 4.20 -11.14
C ARG A 51 -8.28 5.72 -11.28
N ARG A 52 -8.86 6.50 -10.37
CA ARG A 52 -8.76 7.97 -10.31
C ARG A 52 -7.54 8.47 -9.53
N ARG A 53 -6.62 7.60 -9.14
CA ARG A 53 -5.43 7.94 -8.35
C ARG A 53 -4.24 7.23 -8.92
N SER A 54 -3.11 7.94 -9.01
CA SER A 54 -1.87 7.25 -9.27
C SER A 54 -1.48 6.44 -8.03
N VAL A 55 -0.91 5.25 -8.22
CA VAL A 55 -0.57 4.33 -7.12
C VAL A 55 0.91 4.00 -7.23
N LEU A 56 1.67 4.31 -6.17
CA LEU A 56 3.00 3.75 -6.01
C LEU A 56 2.87 2.28 -5.63
N VAL A 57 3.55 1.43 -6.38
CA VAL A 57 3.70 0.00 -6.09
C VAL A 57 5.14 -0.25 -5.67
N GLN A 58 5.33 -0.93 -4.55
CA GLN A 58 6.64 -1.41 -4.07
C GLN A 58 6.55 -2.92 -3.84
N HIS A 59 7.20 -3.72 -4.70
CA HIS A 59 7.26 -5.18 -4.54
C HIS A 59 8.24 -5.53 -3.44
N LEU A 60 7.78 -6.23 -2.42
CA LEU A 60 8.61 -6.50 -1.24
C LEU A 60 9.53 -7.71 -1.50
N ASP A 61 10.74 -7.63 -0.97
CA ASP A 61 11.76 -8.67 -1.05
C ASP A 61 11.39 -9.83 -0.12
N GLY A 62 11.02 -10.97 -0.70
CA GLY A 62 10.67 -12.18 0.05
C GLY A 62 11.80 -12.75 0.91
N ASN A 63 13.06 -12.30 0.71
CA ASN A 63 14.17 -12.68 1.61
C ASN A 63 14.22 -11.83 2.89
N LYS A 64 13.52 -10.69 2.92
CA LYS A 64 13.49 -9.75 4.04
C LYS A 64 12.12 -9.66 4.70
N VAL A 65 11.07 -9.83 3.91
CA VAL A 65 9.67 -9.74 4.31
C VAL A 65 9.01 -11.08 4.05
N ASP A 66 8.79 -11.87 5.10
CA ASP A 66 8.11 -13.15 5.03
C ASP A 66 6.60 -12.94 4.77
N GLY A 67 6.18 -13.25 3.55
CA GLY A 67 4.78 -13.13 3.14
C GLY A 67 3.81 -14.02 3.94
N ASP A 68 4.27 -15.18 4.44
CA ASP A 68 3.42 -16.05 5.28
C ASP A 68 3.22 -15.46 6.67
N ALA A 69 4.25 -14.82 7.24
CA ALA A 69 4.15 -14.08 8.49
C ALA A 69 3.26 -12.83 8.35
N MET A 70 3.42 -12.09 7.25
CA MET A 70 2.55 -10.95 6.93
C MET A 70 1.08 -11.39 6.83
N PHE A 71 0.82 -12.51 6.14
CA PHE A 71 -0.52 -13.06 6.03
C PHE A 71 -1.11 -13.43 7.40
N ARG A 72 -0.34 -14.13 8.24
CA ARG A 72 -0.79 -14.50 9.60
C ARG A 72 -1.13 -13.28 10.46
N TYR A 73 -0.36 -12.21 10.38
CA TYR A 73 -0.68 -10.96 11.08
C TYR A 73 -2.03 -10.39 10.63
N VAL A 74 -2.22 -10.26 9.31
CA VAL A 74 -3.45 -9.67 8.76
C VAL A 74 -4.66 -10.55 9.07
N GLU A 75 -4.53 -11.87 8.96
CA GLU A 75 -5.58 -12.83 9.31
C GLU A 75 -5.93 -12.76 10.80
N GLY A 76 -4.94 -12.69 11.69
CA GLY A 76 -5.16 -12.48 13.12
C GLY A 76 -5.92 -11.18 13.40
N SER A 77 -5.49 -10.08 12.79
CA SER A 77 -6.13 -8.77 12.90
C SER A 77 -7.58 -8.78 12.41
N VAL A 78 -7.89 -9.52 11.33
CA VAL A 78 -9.27 -9.76 10.86
C VAL A 78 -10.07 -10.52 11.92
N ASN A 79 -9.53 -11.62 12.44
CA ASN A 79 -10.21 -12.48 13.41
C ASN A 79 -10.48 -11.76 14.75
N ASP A 80 -9.59 -10.84 15.14
CA ASP A 80 -9.73 -10.01 16.33
C ASP A 80 -10.72 -8.85 16.15
N ASN A 81 -11.35 -8.73 14.97
CA ASN A 81 -12.22 -7.60 14.60
C ASN A 81 -11.52 -6.24 14.80
N ALA A 82 -10.24 -6.14 14.42
CA ALA A 82 -9.49 -4.90 14.53
C ALA A 82 -10.21 -3.77 13.79
N TRP A 83 -10.45 -2.67 14.50
CA TRP A 83 -11.33 -1.60 14.07
C TRP A 83 -10.56 -0.30 13.88
N TYR A 84 -10.89 0.46 12.85
CA TYR A 84 -10.10 1.59 12.39
C TYR A 84 -9.80 2.66 13.45
N VAL A 85 -10.79 2.96 14.29
CA VAL A 85 -10.63 3.98 15.33
C VAL A 85 -9.80 3.49 16.52
N TRP A 86 -9.78 2.17 16.78
CA TRP A 86 -9.18 1.60 17.99
C TRP A 86 -7.82 0.95 17.76
N ASN A 87 -7.55 0.47 16.54
CA ASN A 87 -6.36 -0.30 16.20
C ASN A 87 -5.38 0.46 15.29
N GLY A 88 -5.68 1.72 14.99
CA GLY A 88 -4.83 2.60 14.19
C GLY A 88 -5.28 2.76 12.74
N LEU A 89 -4.60 3.64 11.99
CA LEU A 89 -4.95 4.00 10.62
C LEU A 89 -4.50 2.92 9.61
N CYS A 90 -4.84 3.10 8.34
CA CYS A 90 -4.40 2.22 7.24
C CYS A 90 -2.87 2.04 7.20
N SER A 91 -2.12 3.13 7.41
CA SER A 91 -0.65 3.11 7.48
C SER A 91 -0.15 2.36 8.70
N HIS A 92 -0.88 2.41 9.81
CA HIS A 92 -0.51 1.72 11.04
C HIS A 92 -0.50 0.21 10.84
N GLN A 93 -1.63 -0.28 10.34
CA GLN A 93 -1.85 -1.69 10.10
C GLN A 93 -0.93 -2.25 9.00
N ALA A 94 -0.63 -1.44 7.97
CA ALA A 94 0.36 -1.81 6.97
C ALA A 94 1.77 -1.95 7.55
N ALA A 95 2.20 -1.00 8.40
CA ALA A 95 3.51 -1.05 9.03
C ALA A 95 3.64 -2.20 10.03
N TYR A 96 2.63 -2.45 10.87
CA TYR A 96 2.65 -3.59 11.80
C TYR A 96 2.69 -4.94 11.07
N ALA A 97 2.00 -5.08 9.95
CA ALA A 97 2.07 -6.30 9.15
C ALA A 97 3.45 -6.51 8.51
N ILE A 98 4.14 -5.42 8.13
CA ILE A 98 5.52 -5.48 7.63
C ILE A 98 6.49 -5.81 8.79
N ASP A 99 6.34 -5.17 9.94
CA ASP A 99 7.15 -5.44 11.15
C ASP A 99 7.04 -6.90 11.60
N ALA A 100 5.81 -7.44 11.65
CA ALA A 100 5.56 -8.85 11.97
C ALA A 100 6.14 -9.83 10.93
N ALA A 101 6.47 -9.34 9.73
CA ALA A 101 7.02 -10.11 8.63
C ALA A 101 8.54 -9.95 8.48
N THR A 102 9.19 -9.14 9.30
CA THR A 102 10.63 -8.87 9.23
C THR A 102 11.34 -9.34 10.50
N THR A 103 12.67 -9.51 10.42
CA THR A 103 13.51 -9.84 11.59
C THR A 103 14.08 -8.60 12.28
N GLU A 104 13.95 -7.43 11.64
CA GLU A 104 14.32 -6.13 12.19
C GLU A 104 13.06 -5.34 12.51
N THR A 105 13.18 -4.39 13.43
CA THR A 105 12.10 -3.44 13.72
C THR A 105 11.82 -2.53 12.52
N PHE A 106 10.55 -2.46 12.15
CA PHE A 106 9.97 -1.58 11.16
C PHE A 106 9.07 -0.53 11.84
N ASP A 107 9.70 0.59 12.25
CA ASP A 107 9.03 1.71 12.94
C ASP A 107 9.18 3.01 12.10
N PRO A 108 8.25 3.28 11.17
CA PRO A 108 8.34 4.44 10.30
C PRO A 108 8.08 5.75 11.05
N VAL A 109 9.00 6.71 10.98
CA VAL A 109 8.80 8.05 11.55
C VAL A 109 7.63 8.74 10.83
N GLY A 110 6.60 9.16 11.57
CA GLY A 110 5.35 9.66 10.97
C GLY A 110 4.45 8.54 10.44
N PHE A 111 4.53 7.37 11.08
CA PHE A 111 3.74 6.13 10.92
C PHE A 111 2.23 6.36 10.69
N ASN A 112 1.67 7.48 11.13
CA ASN A 112 0.31 7.93 10.82
C ASN A 112 0.09 8.41 9.38
N THR A 113 1.09 8.29 8.50
CA THR A 113 0.99 8.63 7.09
C THR A 113 1.40 7.47 6.19
N PRO A 114 0.64 7.18 5.12
CA PRO A 114 1.03 6.16 4.15
C PRO A 114 2.40 6.41 3.49
N TYR A 115 2.83 7.68 3.36
CA TYR A 115 4.15 8.00 2.79
C TYR A 115 5.30 7.63 3.70
N ALA A 116 5.15 7.74 5.02
CA ALA A 116 6.20 7.30 5.94
C ALA A 116 6.47 5.81 5.76
N VAL A 117 5.41 4.99 5.67
CA VAL A 117 5.54 3.55 5.43
C VAL A 117 6.26 3.26 4.12
N ALA A 118 5.84 3.92 3.02
CA ALA A 118 6.49 3.78 1.72
C ALA A 118 7.96 4.22 1.70
N ALA A 119 8.29 5.31 2.39
CA ALA A 119 9.65 5.82 2.52
C ALA A 119 10.53 4.84 3.31
N THR A 120 10.04 4.35 4.46
CA THR A 120 10.79 3.40 5.29
C THR A 120 11.01 2.06 4.59
N VAL A 121 10.06 1.56 3.80
CA VAL A 121 10.28 0.38 2.92
C VAL A 121 11.48 0.60 2.00
N ALA A 122 11.59 1.78 1.39
CA ALA A 122 12.68 2.11 0.49
C ALA A 122 14.02 2.29 1.24
N GLU A 123 14.02 3.02 2.36
CA GLU A 123 15.21 3.26 3.20
C GLU A 123 15.80 1.96 3.74
N LYS A 124 14.94 1.04 4.21
CA LYS A 124 15.32 -0.30 4.67
C LYS A 124 15.68 -1.26 3.53
N LYS A 125 15.49 -0.84 2.27
CA LYS A 125 15.68 -1.66 1.06
C LYS A 125 14.86 -2.96 1.13
N TYR A 126 13.62 -2.86 1.58
CA TYR A 126 12.68 -3.99 1.62
C TYR A 126 11.95 -4.17 0.28
N GLU A 127 12.15 -3.27 -0.69
CA GLU A 127 11.62 -3.41 -2.04
C GLU A 127 12.65 -4.01 -3.01
N THR A 128 12.18 -4.89 -3.90
CA THR A 128 12.95 -5.39 -5.07
C THR A 128 12.70 -4.56 -6.32
N ASP A 129 11.51 -3.98 -6.43
CA ASP A 129 11.09 -3.18 -7.57
C ASP A 129 10.06 -2.13 -7.13
N ARG A 130 10.06 -0.98 -7.79
CA ARG A 130 9.11 0.10 -7.53
C ARG A 130 8.70 0.81 -8.82
N TYR A 131 7.42 1.16 -8.93
CA TYR A 131 6.91 1.95 -10.05
C TYR A 131 5.59 2.62 -9.71
N LEU A 132 5.23 3.62 -10.51
CA LEU A 132 3.93 4.28 -10.48
C LEU A 132 3.00 3.65 -11.50
N VAL A 133 1.79 3.32 -11.07
CA VAL A 133 0.66 3.05 -11.95
C VAL A 133 -0.13 4.34 -12.04
N LEU A 134 -0.16 4.96 -13.23
CA LEU A 134 -0.84 6.25 -13.42
C LEU A 134 -2.36 6.08 -13.36
N ALA A 135 -3.04 7.11 -12.88
CA ALA A 135 -4.49 7.18 -12.92
C ALA A 135 -5.00 7.16 -14.38
N THR A 136 -6.10 6.42 -14.60
CA THR A 136 -6.74 6.24 -15.92
C THR A 136 -8.22 6.61 -15.93
N GLY A 137 -8.83 6.81 -14.76
CA GLY A 137 -10.23 7.20 -14.62
C GLY A 137 -10.45 8.69 -14.89
N PRO A 138 -11.68 9.09 -15.29
CA PRO A 138 -12.01 10.50 -15.49
C PRO A 138 -11.89 11.27 -14.16
N LYS A 139 -11.26 12.45 -14.21
CA LYS A 139 -11.08 13.38 -13.08
C LYS A 139 -11.32 14.82 -13.54
N SER A 140 -11.60 15.71 -12.59
CA SER A 140 -11.53 17.15 -12.85
C SER A 140 -10.07 17.59 -13.15
N GLU A 141 -9.90 18.77 -13.74
CA GLU A 141 -8.58 19.37 -13.98
C GLU A 141 -7.83 19.60 -12.66
N ILE A 142 -8.52 20.06 -11.62
CA ILE A 142 -7.96 20.31 -10.30
C ILE A 142 -7.42 19.00 -9.67
N GLU A 143 -8.19 17.92 -9.74
CA GLU A 143 -7.76 16.61 -9.22
C GLU A 143 -6.59 16.03 -10.02
N SER A 144 -6.60 16.23 -11.34
CA SER A 144 -5.50 15.80 -12.21
C SER A 144 -4.21 16.53 -11.89
N LEU A 145 -4.29 17.86 -11.71
CA LEU A 145 -3.14 18.69 -11.32
C LEU A 145 -2.61 18.29 -9.94
N LYS A 146 -3.49 18.06 -8.96
CA LYS A 146 -3.08 17.60 -7.62
C LYS A 146 -2.35 16.26 -7.68
N ASP A 147 -2.91 15.26 -8.38
CA ASP A 147 -2.30 13.94 -8.52
C ASP A 147 -0.90 14.04 -9.18
N LEU A 148 -0.78 14.85 -10.23
CA LEU A 148 0.50 15.10 -10.91
C LEU A 148 1.51 15.78 -9.97
N MET A 149 1.11 16.86 -9.29
CA MET A 149 1.99 17.59 -8.35
C MET A 149 2.50 16.67 -7.23
N HIS A 150 1.63 15.84 -6.64
CA HIS A 150 2.04 14.91 -5.59
C HIS A 150 2.98 13.83 -6.11
N THR A 151 2.67 13.27 -7.30
CA THR A 151 3.50 12.28 -7.95
C THR A 151 4.91 12.81 -8.18
N VAL A 152 5.04 13.99 -8.78
CA VAL A 152 6.34 14.63 -9.06
C VAL A 152 7.06 15.01 -7.77
N ALA A 153 6.36 15.58 -6.78
CA ALA A 153 7.00 16.05 -5.55
C ALA A 153 7.47 14.90 -4.63
N LYS A 154 6.76 13.78 -4.60
CA LYS A 154 7.07 12.65 -3.70
C LYS A 154 7.87 11.55 -4.39
N TYR A 155 7.69 11.38 -5.70
CA TYR A 155 8.32 10.30 -6.47
C TYR A 155 8.82 10.79 -7.84
N PRO A 156 9.70 11.82 -7.88
CA PRO A 156 10.15 12.46 -9.13
C PRO A 156 10.86 11.51 -10.11
N HIS A 157 11.33 10.35 -9.65
CA HIS A 157 12.12 9.39 -10.43
C HIS A 157 11.54 7.98 -10.41
N ALA A 158 10.35 7.77 -9.84
CA ALA A 158 9.74 6.44 -9.90
C ALA A 158 9.32 6.16 -11.36
N PRO A 159 9.75 5.03 -11.95
CA PRO A 159 9.37 4.68 -13.31
C PRO A 159 7.86 4.45 -13.39
N VAL A 160 7.27 4.67 -14.56
CA VAL A 160 5.87 4.32 -14.82
C VAL A 160 5.81 2.87 -15.29
N GLY A 161 4.88 2.09 -14.74
CA GLY A 161 4.74 0.67 -15.03
C GLY A 161 3.31 0.17 -14.94
N GLN A 162 3.12 -1.09 -15.33
CA GLN A 162 1.85 -1.81 -15.17
C GLN A 162 1.87 -2.69 -13.90
N PRO A 163 0.72 -2.98 -13.28
CA PRO A 163 0.66 -3.85 -12.11
C PRO A 163 1.15 -5.29 -12.41
N LYS A 164 2.40 -5.60 -12.08
CA LYS A 164 3.01 -6.94 -12.27
C LYS A 164 2.39 -8.02 -11.38
N PHE A 165 1.81 -7.62 -10.25
CA PHE A 165 1.16 -8.55 -9.31
C PHE A 165 -0.17 -9.13 -9.83
N PHE A 166 -0.68 -8.70 -10.99
CA PHE A 166 -1.82 -9.37 -11.63
C PHE A 166 -1.47 -10.78 -12.14
N GLU A 167 -0.19 -11.09 -12.27
CA GLU A 167 0.32 -12.38 -12.74
C GLU A 167 0.63 -13.33 -11.58
N TRP A 168 0.45 -12.90 -10.33
CA TRP A 168 0.68 -13.74 -9.15
C TRP A 168 -0.51 -14.70 -9.00
N GLN A 169 -0.38 -15.87 -9.62
CA GLN A 169 -1.36 -16.96 -9.49
C GLN A 169 -1.28 -17.63 -8.11
N ILE A 170 -2.32 -18.40 -7.78
CA ILE A 170 -2.47 -19.21 -6.55
C ILE A 170 -1.45 -20.35 -6.56
#